data_AF-A0A836QA14-F1
#
_entry.id   AF-A0A836QA14-F1
#
_cell.length_a   1.000
_cell.length_b   1.000
_cell.length_c   1.000
_cell.angle_alpha   90.00
_cell.angle_beta   90.00
_cell.angle_gamma   90.00
#
_symmetry.space_group_name_H-M   'P 1'
#
loop_
_entity.id
_entity.type
_entity.pdbx_description
1 polymer ?
#
loop_
_entity_poly.entity_id
_entity_poly.type
_entity_poly.pdbx_seq_one_letter_code
_entity_poly.pdbx_strand_id
1 'polypeptide(L)'
;VDPVTGYLWDTENGKDHFDEINLVKPRFNSGWNSVMGPVDRDNPDPPVSQTIPPPFENFVYSDPEFSWYEPVGPTAIAFPDLTSFGKYSDMLFVGDYHHGRIYNFQLNSDRTGFVFSDQRLSDLVLDKLNDKVEKILFGKGFETVTDIEFRHDAMYVVSIAGGSAGGSIYKIYPKDPITPLKQYQAGSTHKKIVCKPGLIPIMKNSGYINCANLETALVLTQEIAWDINRSDMPIINLPGHDLSGLNFERINLSYSNFRESNFTSTNIANANFTSVNLSGVDLSMKDLTENILTGADLRNANLSGADLSNNQLVNTILTGADLTDANLSGADLSTANIFGIIDGINILQKTKLKGANFTNANLTNTNLIGADISETILKGADLTGVKLEKAKANNSNLEDLDLSFKNLSKIRLVDSNLSRTILSGADLSNAKLMGANLSDADLTGAKLIDANLTNANLTGANFHMADLTGANLEGVIINETNLSCIGHDICTS
;
A
#
# COMPACT_ATOMS: atom_id res chain seq x y z
N VAL A 1 -32.18 7.40 -6.77
CA VAL A 1 -32.38 7.19 -8.23
C VAL A 1 -31.60 5.94 -8.61
N ASP A 2 -32.23 5.04 -9.35
CA ASP A 2 -31.61 3.82 -9.86
C ASP A 2 -30.54 4.16 -10.93
N PRO A 3 -29.28 3.71 -10.77
CA PRO A 3 -28.20 4.07 -11.69
C PRO A 3 -28.26 3.35 -13.05
N VAL A 4 -29.09 2.30 -13.19
CA VAL A 4 -29.25 1.51 -14.41
C VAL A 4 -30.43 2.02 -15.25
N THR A 5 -31.58 2.28 -14.64
CA THR A 5 -32.80 2.70 -15.35
C THR A 5 -33.05 4.21 -15.30
N GLY A 6 -32.42 4.93 -14.37
CA GLY A 6 -32.72 6.33 -14.09
C GLY A 6 -34.05 6.54 -13.34
N TYR A 7 -34.72 5.47 -12.89
CA TYR A 7 -35.98 5.58 -12.16
C TYR A 7 -35.77 6.17 -10.75
N LEU A 8 -36.71 7.02 -10.33
CA LEU A 8 -36.73 7.53 -8.96
C LEU A 8 -37.48 6.54 -8.07
N TRP A 9 -36.85 6.19 -6.96
CA TRP A 9 -37.41 5.38 -5.89
C TRP A 9 -37.43 6.24 -4.62
N ASP A 10 -38.43 6.06 -3.78
CA ASP A 10 -38.64 6.83 -2.55
C ASP A 10 -39.10 5.95 -1.37
N THR A 11 -38.90 6.42 -0.15
CA THR A 11 -39.36 5.78 1.10
C THR A 11 -40.37 6.66 1.81
N GLU A 12 -41.44 6.07 2.31
CA GLU A 12 -42.48 6.79 3.06
C GLU A 12 -42.71 6.17 4.43
N ASN A 13 -42.96 7.03 5.43
CA ASN A 13 -43.10 6.62 6.83
C ASN A 13 -44.54 6.84 7.28
N GLY A 14 -45.22 5.74 7.61
CA GLY A 14 -46.54 5.73 8.18
C GLY A 14 -46.57 6.22 9.62
N LYS A 15 -47.69 6.81 10.02
CA LYS A 15 -47.85 7.35 11.38
C LYS A 15 -47.90 6.25 12.43
N ASP A 16 -48.61 5.17 12.14
CA ASP A 16 -48.91 4.08 13.08
C ASP A 16 -48.64 2.69 12.45
N HIS A 17 -48.81 2.54 11.12
CA HIS A 17 -48.59 1.33 10.32
C HIS A 17 -48.22 1.69 8.88
N PHE A 18 -47.72 0.70 8.13
CA PHE A 18 -47.44 0.78 6.69
C PHE A 18 -46.41 1.85 6.29
N ASP A 19 -45.16 1.63 6.69
CA ASP A 19 -44.03 2.26 6.01
C ASP A 19 -43.82 1.61 4.64
N GLU A 20 -43.29 2.34 3.65
CA GLU A 20 -43.30 1.93 2.23
C GLU A 20 -41.97 2.13 1.51
N ILE A 21 -41.75 1.31 0.47
CA ILE A 21 -40.83 1.59 -0.64
C ILE A 21 -41.67 1.78 -1.91
N ASN A 22 -41.43 2.89 -2.61
CA ASN A 22 -42.24 3.35 -3.73
C ASN A 22 -41.40 3.60 -5.00
N LEU A 23 -41.94 3.20 -6.15
CA LEU A 23 -41.40 3.55 -7.46
C LEU A 23 -42.10 4.80 -8.02
N VAL A 24 -41.39 5.93 -8.03
CA VAL A 24 -41.95 7.25 -8.40
C VAL A 24 -42.10 7.36 -9.91
N LYS A 25 -43.30 7.00 -10.39
CA LYS A 25 -43.76 7.14 -11.78
C LYS A 25 -44.20 8.60 -12.05
N PRO A 26 -44.24 9.08 -13.31
CA PRO A 26 -44.83 10.38 -13.61
C PRO A 26 -46.27 10.47 -13.11
N ARG A 27 -46.61 11.52 -12.34
CA ARG A 27 -47.92 11.70 -11.70
C ARG A 27 -48.24 10.70 -10.57
N PHE A 28 -47.23 10.06 -10.01
CA PHE A 28 -47.34 9.21 -8.82
C PHE A 28 -47.74 10.01 -7.57
N ASN A 29 -48.66 9.46 -6.76
CA ASN A 29 -49.11 10.02 -5.48
C ASN A 29 -49.22 8.90 -4.43
N SER A 30 -48.10 8.59 -3.77
CA SER A 30 -48.11 8.30 -2.33
C SER A 30 -48.03 9.63 -1.55
N GLY A 31 -47.81 9.62 -0.24
CA GLY A 31 -47.67 10.81 0.61
C GLY A 31 -48.84 11.04 1.57
N TRP A 32 -49.82 10.13 1.60
CA TRP A 32 -51.12 10.36 2.26
C TRP A 32 -51.30 9.46 3.47
N ASN A 33 -51.37 10.05 4.65
CA ASN A 33 -51.72 9.38 5.92
C ASN A 33 -53.12 8.69 5.91
N SER A 34 -53.90 8.85 4.84
CA SER A 34 -55.18 8.16 4.61
C SER A 34 -55.08 6.98 3.63
N VAL A 35 -53.93 6.78 2.97
CA VAL A 35 -53.72 5.86 1.84
C VAL A 35 -52.30 5.27 1.89
N MET A 36 -51.95 4.66 3.03
CA MET A 36 -50.71 3.91 3.20
C MET A 36 -50.98 2.42 3.32
N GLY A 37 -50.08 1.62 2.76
CA GLY A 37 -50.19 0.17 2.60
C GLY A 37 -50.96 -0.23 1.34
N PRO A 38 -50.84 -1.50 0.90
CA PRO A 38 -51.54 -1.99 -0.29
C PRO A 38 -53.06 -1.94 -0.13
N VAL A 39 -53.76 -1.43 -1.16
CA VAL A 39 -55.19 -1.12 -1.12
C VAL A 39 -56.06 -2.34 -0.78
N ASP A 40 -55.72 -3.51 -1.34
CA ASP A 40 -56.54 -4.72 -1.25
C ASP A 40 -56.34 -5.55 0.03
N ARG A 41 -55.43 -5.16 0.94
CA ARG A 41 -54.93 -6.09 1.98
C ARG A 41 -55.89 -6.35 3.14
N ASP A 42 -56.50 -5.29 3.66
CA ASP A 42 -57.33 -5.35 4.88
C ASP A 42 -58.77 -4.80 4.65
N ASN A 43 -59.10 -4.29 3.46
CA ASN A 43 -60.47 -3.85 3.12
C ASN A 43 -60.69 -3.77 1.58
N PRO A 44 -61.40 -4.71 0.93
CA PRO A 44 -61.58 -4.76 -0.52
C PRO A 44 -62.67 -3.76 -0.97
N ASP A 45 -62.29 -2.49 -1.09
CA ASP A 45 -63.13 -1.27 -1.07
C ASP A 45 -63.73 -0.93 0.31
N PRO A 46 -63.58 0.34 0.74
CA PRO A 46 -64.75 1.11 1.18
C PRO A 46 -64.76 2.51 0.51
N PRO A 47 -65.87 3.27 0.60
CA PRO A 47 -66.46 3.92 -0.56
C PRO A 47 -65.79 5.22 -0.97
N VAL A 48 -66.25 5.69 -2.14
CA VAL A 48 -65.94 6.97 -2.78
C VAL A 48 -64.62 6.93 -3.52
N SER A 49 -64.69 7.26 -4.81
CA SER A 49 -63.52 7.66 -5.61
C SER A 49 -62.64 8.59 -4.77
N GLN A 50 -61.37 8.24 -4.56
CA GLN A 50 -60.41 9.20 -4.07
C GLN A 50 -60.26 10.29 -5.13
N THR A 51 -61.10 11.32 -5.03
CA THR A 51 -60.98 12.54 -5.82
C THR A 51 -59.76 13.25 -5.28
N ILE A 52 -58.60 12.91 -5.85
CA ILE A 52 -57.33 13.56 -5.57
C ILE A 52 -57.58 15.06 -5.79
N PRO A 53 -57.47 15.90 -4.73
CA PRO A 53 -58.03 17.23 -4.77
C PRO A 53 -57.22 18.16 -5.68
N PRO A 54 -57.85 19.24 -6.20
CA PRO A 54 -57.14 20.26 -6.96
C PRO A 54 -55.90 20.79 -6.21
N PRO A 55 -54.72 20.91 -6.84
CA PRO A 55 -54.43 20.78 -8.28
C PRO A 55 -53.89 19.39 -8.72
N PHE A 56 -54.10 18.36 -7.91
CA PHE A 56 -53.50 17.04 -8.11
C PHE A 56 -54.41 16.05 -8.87
N GLU A 57 -55.48 16.50 -9.54
CA GLU A 57 -56.49 15.63 -10.18
C GLU A 57 -55.93 14.75 -11.31
N ASN A 58 -54.73 15.06 -11.81
CA ASN A 58 -54.03 14.27 -12.84
C ASN A 58 -53.12 13.18 -12.26
N PHE A 59 -53.00 13.09 -10.93
CA PHE A 59 -52.18 12.09 -10.26
C PHE A 59 -52.91 10.76 -10.13
N VAL A 60 -52.17 9.69 -9.87
CA VAL A 60 -52.71 8.33 -9.73
C VAL A 60 -52.00 7.66 -8.56
N TYR A 61 -52.78 7.11 -7.64
CA TYR A 61 -52.26 6.23 -6.59
C TYR A 61 -51.71 4.94 -7.22
N SER A 62 -50.60 4.44 -6.69
CA SER A 62 -50.04 3.13 -7.03
C SER A 62 -49.78 2.42 -5.71
N ASP A 63 -50.10 1.13 -5.63
CA ASP A 63 -49.67 0.32 -4.49
C ASP A 63 -48.14 0.40 -4.35
N PRO A 64 -47.63 0.32 -3.11
CA PRO A 64 -46.20 0.30 -2.84
C PRO A 64 -45.55 -0.98 -3.35
N GLU A 65 -44.29 -0.87 -3.76
CA GLU A 65 -43.53 -2.03 -4.24
C GLU A 65 -43.10 -2.94 -3.07
N PHE A 66 -43.08 -2.41 -1.83
CA PHE A 66 -43.00 -3.15 -0.56
C PHE A 66 -43.50 -2.32 0.63
N SER A 67 -44.03 -2.95 1.69
CA SER A 67 -44.37 -2.26 2.96
C SER A 67 -43.97 -3.00 4.24
N TRP A 68 -43.86 -2.26 5.35
CA TRP A 68 -43.77 -2.78 6.72
C TRP A 68 -45.01 -2.40 7.54
N TYR A 69 -45.74 -3.39 8.06
CA TYR A 69 -46.92 -3.12 8.90
C TYR A 69 -46.54 -2.56 10.28
N GLU A 70 -45.48 -3.09 10.89
CA GLU A 70 -44.85 -2.53 12.09
C GLU A 70 -43.86 -1.44 11.64
N PRO A 71 -44.00 -0.16 12.09
CA PRO A 71 -43.13 0.91 11.64
C PRO A 71 -41.64 0.67 11.93
N VAL A 72 -40.81 0.86 10.91
CA VAL A 72 -39.35 0.82 10.93
C VAL A 72 -38.72 2.21 10.72
N GLY A 73 -39.49 3.16 10.18
CA GLY A 73 -38.99 4.46 9.74
C GLY A 73 -37.92 4.27 8.67
N PRO A 74 -38.27 3.80 7.46
CA PRO A 74 -37.29 3.52 6.43
C PRO A 74 -36.54 4.80 6.07
N THR A 75 -35.24 4.66 5.86
CA THR A 75 -34.34 5.73 5.45
C THR A 75 -33.51 5.27 4.27
N ALA A 76 -32.90 6.21 3.56
CA ALA A 76 -31.76 5.95 2.68
C ALA A 76 -31.94 4.82 1.64
N ILE A 77 -32.59 5.11 0.51
CA ILE A 77 -32.54 4.20 -0.65
C ILE A 77 -31.17 4.32 -1.33
N ALA A 78 -30.42 3.22 -1.32
CA ALA A 78 -29.11 3.14 -1.93
C ALA A 78 -29.00 1.97 -2.92
N PHE A 79 -28.34 2.24 -4.05
CA PHE A 79 -28.03 1.25 -5.08
C PHE A 79 -26.52 1.03 -5.12
N PRO A 80 -26.05 -0.23 -5.15
CA PRO A 80 -24.63 -0.52 -5.22
C PRO A 80 -23.94 0.02 -6.46
N ASP A 81 -22.65 0.32 -6.33
CA ASP A 81 -21.82 0.56 -7.51
C ASP A 81 -21.65 -0.73 -8.33
N LEU A 82 -21.51 -0.56 -9.66
CA LEU A 82 -21.34 -1.66 -10.61
C LEU A 82 -19.93 -2.29 -10.57
N THR A 83 -19.11 -1.89 -9.61
CA THR A 83 -17.69 -2.25 -9.54
C THR A 83 -17.41 -3.22 -8.39
N SER A 84 -17.36 -2.72 -7.16
CA SER A 84 -16.88 -3.43 -5.98
C SER A 84 -18.01 -4.15 -5.26
N PHE A 85 -19.24 -3.62 -5.31
CA PHE A 85 -20.45 -4.31 -4.87
C PHE A 85 -21.19 -5.00 -6.03
N GLY A 86 -20.52 -5.27 -7.16
CA GLY A 86 -21.13 -5.84 -8.37
C GLY A 86 -21.95 -7.12 -8.14
N LYS A 87 -21.64 -7.93 -7.11
CA LYS A 87 -22.47 -9.09 -6.70
C LYS A 87 -23.92 -8.71 -6.33
N TYR A 88 -24.12 -7.52 -5.77
CA TYR A 88 -25.41 -6.99 -5.32
C TYR A 88 -25.94 -5.91 -6.28
N SER A 89 -25.39 -5.78 -7.49
CA SER A 89 -25.78 -4.74 -8.47
C SER A 89 -27.26 -4.80 -8.88
N ASP A 90 -27.89 -5.95 -8.68
CA ASP A 90 -29.31 -6.26 -8.84
C ASP A 90 -30.14 -6.11 -7.55
N MET A 91 -29.60 -5.47 -6.52
CA MET A 91 -30.29 -5.20 -5.26
C MET A 91 -30.47 -3.70 -4.97
N LEU A 92 -31.51 -3.41 -4.17
CA LEU A 92 -31.81 -2.11 -3.57
C LEU A 92 -31.66 -2.24 -2.05
N PHE A 93 -31.01 -1.25 -1.41
CA PHE A 93 -30.77 -1.23 0.04
C PHE A 93 -31.57 -0.12 0.71
N VAL A 94 -32.11 -0.39 1.90
CA VAL A 94 -32.91 0.55 2.71
C VAL A 94 -32.47 0.49 4.17
N GLY A 95 -32.27 1.65 4.81
CA GLY A 95 -31.99 1.80 6.23
C GLY A 95 -33.25 1.74 7.11
N ASP A 96 -33.05 1.48 8.40
CA ASP A 96 -34.09 1.41 9.44
C ASP A 96 -33.72 2.37 10.57
N TYR A 97 -34.52 3.43 10.74
CA TYR A 97 -34.32 4.43 11.78
C TYR A 97 -34.62 3.86 13.18
N HIS A 98 -35.69 3.08 13.33
CA HIS A 98 -36.16 2.65 14.65
C HIS A 98 -35.37 1.49 15.26
N HIS A 99 -34.68 0.67 14.45
CA HIS A 99 -34.06 -0.58 14.89
C HIS A 99 -32.60 -0.77 14.45
N GLY A 100 -32.01 0.18 13.72
CA GLY A 100 -30.59 0.12 13.34
C GLY A 100 -30.26 -1.05 12.44
N ARG A 101 -31.13 -1.28 11.44
CA ARG A 101 -31.06 -2.35 10.46
C ARG A 101 -30.81 -1.80 9.07
N ILE A 102 -30.36 -2.68 8.18
CA ILE A 102 -30.29 -2.44 6.76
C ILE A 102 -30.96 -3.64 6.09
N TYR A 103 -31.93 -3.34 5.23
CA TYR A 103 -32.63 -4.30 4.42
C TYR A 103 -32.02 -4.33 3.00
N ASN A 104 -32.06 -5.49 2.35
CA ASN A 104 -31.72 -5.66 0.94
C ASN A 104 -32.85 -6.36 0.18
N PHE A 105 -33.21 -5.79 -0.96
CA PHE A 105 -34.29 -6.25 -1.82
C PHE A 105 -33.73 -6.59 -3.20
N GLN A 106 -33.93 -7.84 -3.63
CA GLN A 106 -33.61 -8.28 -4.98
C GLN A 106 -34.58 -7.63 -5.96
N LEU A 107 -34.06 -6.92 -6.97
CA LEU A 107 -34.88 -6.29 -8.01
C LEU A 107 -35.27 -7.32 -9.10
N ASN A 108 -36.42 -7.09 -9.72
CA ASN A 108 -36.83 -7.76 -10.95
C ASN A 108 -36.02 -7.28 -12.17
N SER A 109 -36.16 -7.97 -13.31
CA SER A 109 -35.31 -7.76 -14.49
C SER A 109 -35.43 -6.38 -15.14
N ASP A 110 -36.59 -5.74 -15.01
CA ASP A 110 -36.91 -4.39 -15.48
C ASP A 110 -36.68 -3.33 -14.39
N ARG A 111 -36.30 -3.74 -13.18
CA ARG A 111 -36.01 -2.90 -12.00
C ARG A 111 -37.15 -1.94 -11.69
N THR A 112 -38.36 -2.49 -11.68
CA THR A 112 -39.62 -1.82 -11.33
C THR A 112 -40.25 -2.35 -10.05
N GLY A 113 -39.76 -3.47 -9.50
CA GLY A 113 -40.29 -4.11 -8.30
C GLY A 113 -39.34 -5.20 -7.79
N PHE A 114 -39.78 -5.99 -6.81
CA PHE A 114 -38.91 -6.95 -6.10
C PHE A 114 -39.20 -8.42 -6.40
N VAL A 115 -38.19 -9.27 -6.17
CA VAL A 115 -38.27 -10.73 -6.31
C VAL A 115 -37.97 -11.41 -4.98
N PHE A 116 -38.99 -12.04 -4.39
CA PHE A 116 -38.84 -12.77 -3.12
C PHE A 116 -38.74 -14.28 -3.36
N SER A 117 -37.75 -14.91 -2.73
CA SER A 117 -37.64 -16.38 -2.67
C SER A 117 -38.53 -17.01 -1.60
N ASP A 118 -39.08 -16.19 -0.70
CA ASP A 118 -39.96 -16.60 0.39
C ASP A 118 -41.42 -16.29 0.04
N GLN A 119 -42.26 -17.33 -0.05
CA GLN A 119 -43.68 -17.19 -0.34
C GLN A 119 -44.45 -16.42 0.74
N ARG A 120 -43.86 -16.17 1.92
CA ARG A 120 -44.47 -15.39 3.01
C ARG A 120 -44.34 -13.88 2.84
N LEU A 121 -43.70 -13.42 1.76
CA LEU A 121 -43.61 -12.02 1.33
C LEU A 121 -44.29 -11.81 -0.04
N SER A 122 -45.15 -12.75 -0.48
CA SER A 122 -45.82 -12.66 -1.78
C SER A 122 -46.91 -11.60 -1.85
N ASP A 123 -47.39 -11.12 -0.69
CA ASP A 123 -48.28 -9.96 -0.55
C ASP A 123 -47.52 -8.62 -0.47
N LEU A 124 -46.18 -8.66 -0.61
CA LEU A 124 -45.28 -7.50 -0.55
C LEU A 124 -45.25 -6.77 0.79
N VAL A 125 -45.71 -7.38 1.89
CA VAL A 125 -45.73 -6.74 3.22
C VAL A 125 -45.06 -7.58 4.31
N LEU A 126 -44.25 -6.91 5.15
CA LEU A 126 -43.72 -7.50 6.37
C LEU A 126 -44.59 -7.16 7.59
N ASP A 127 -45.40 -8.13 8.05
CA ASP A 127 -46.29 -7.91 9.20
C ASP A 127 -45.59 -7.66 10.54
N LYS A 128 -44.44 -8.34 10.75
CA LYS A 128 -43.78 -8.44 12.05
C LYS A 128 -42.27 -8.52 11.93
N LEU A 129 -41.57 -7.76 12.78
CA LEU A 129 -40.11 -7.60 12.78
C LEU A 129 -39.33 -8.74 13.48
N ASN A 130 -39.88 -9.96 13.43
CA ASN A 130 -39.33 -11.20 14.01
C ASN A 130 -38.53 -12.02 12.97
N ASP A 131 -38.36 -13.32 13.17
CA ASP A 131 -37.61 -14.26 12.30
C ASP A 131 -37.99 -14.22 10.80
N LYS A 132 -39.12 -13.59 10.42
CA LYS A 132 -39.43 -13.24 9.02
C LYS A 132 -38.38 -12.33 8.37
N VAL A 133 -37.73 -11.46 9.16
CA VAL A 133 -36.76 -10.44 8.71
C VAL A 133 -35.50 -11.06 8.09
N GLU A 134 -35.07 -12.26 8.49
CA GLU A 134 -33.79 -12.86 8.11
C GLU A 134 -33.56 -13.06 6.60
N LYS A 135 -34.60 -12.98 5.76
CA LYS A 135 -34.51 -13.15 4.30
C LYS A 135 -34.25 -11.86 3.52
N ILE A 136 -34.57 -10.71 4.11
CA ILE A 136 -34.35 -9.37 3.53
C ILE A 136 -33.43 -8.51 4.40
N LEU A 137 -32.85 -9.08 5.46
CA LEU A 137 -31.92 -8.40 6.36
C LEU A 137 -30.49 -8.54 5.85
N PHE A 138 -29.91 -7.41 5.46
CA PHE A 138 -28.50 -7.33 5.12
C PHE A 138 -27.61 -7.18 6.36
N GLY A 139 -28.04 -6.37 7.34
CA GLY A 139 -27.28 -6.14 8.57
C GLY A 139 -28.11 -5.50 9.68
N LYS A 140 -27.61 -5.56 10.92
CA LYS A 140 -28.24 -4.97 12.10
C LYS A 140 -27.20 -4.57 13.15
N GLY A 141 -27.59 -3.66 14.04
CA GLY A 141 -26.73 -3.12 15.10
C GLY A 141 -26.16 -1.74 14.79
N PHE A 142 -26.75 -1.02 13.83
CA PHE A 142 -26.33 0.31 13.39
C PHE A 142 -27.09 1.44 14.13
N GLU A 143 -27.63 1.18 15.31
CA GLU A 143 -28.48 2.10 16.12
C GLU A 143 -29.65 2.78 15.39
N THR A 144 -29.42 3.90 14.70
CA THR A 144 -30.42 4.65 13.95
C THR A 144 -29.85 5.01 12.58
N VAL A 145 -30.17 4.25 11.53
CA VAL A 145 -29.64 4.52 10.18
C VAL A 145 -30.33 5.75 9.59
N THR A 146 -29.55 6.71 9.08
CA THR A 146 -30.06 7.93 8.46
C THR A 146 -29.69 8.09 6.99
N ASP A 147 -28.51 7.61 6.59
CA ASP A 147 -28.03 7.68 5.21
C ASP A 147 -27.19 6.46 4.84
N ILE A 148 -27.17 6.11 3.56
CA ILE A 148 -26.42 4.99 2.97
C ILE A 148 -25.85 5.45 1.64
N GLU A 149 -24.53 5.41 1.49
CA GLU A 149 -23.86 5.76 0.23
C GLU A 149 -22.87 4.67 -0.18
N PHE A 150 -22.95 4.21 -1.43
CA PHE A 150 -21.92 3.36 -2.02
C PHE A 150 -20.85 4.22 -2.68
N ARG A 151 -19.58 4.08 -2.28
CA ARG A 151 -18.44 4.71 -2.96
C ARG A 151 -17.23 3.80 -3.01
N HIS A 152 -16.59 3.77 -4.18
CA HIS A 152 -15.34 3.07 -4.47
C HIS A 152 -15.39 1.57 -4.19
N ASP A 153 -15.13 1.17 -2.94
CA ASP A 153 -14.95 -0.21 -2.49
C ASP A 153 -15.88 -0.62 -1.35
N ALA A 154 -16.76 0.30 -0.90
CA ALA A 154 -17.54 0.16 0.31
C ALA A 154 -18.94 0.76 0.25
N MET A 155 -19.81 0.17 1.08
CA MET A 155 -21.05 0.76 1.54
C MET A 155 -20.74 1.56 2.81
N TYR A 156 -21.05 2.85 2.80
CA TYR A 156 -20.97 3.73 3.95
C TYR A 156 -22.37 3.89 4.53
N VAL A 157 -22.50 3.78 5.85
CA VAL A 157 -23.78 3.89 6.56
C VAL A 157 -23.64 4.94 7.65
N VAL A 158 -24.40 6.02 7.53
CA VAL A 158 -24.47 7.07 8.54
C VAL A 158 -25.53 6.68 9.56
N SER A 159 -25.15 6.75 10.83
CA SER A 159 -26.00 6.49 11.98
C SER A 159 -25.91 7.62 13.00
N ILE A 160 -26.98 7.84 13.76
CA ILE A 160 -27.01 8.79 14.88
C ILE A 160 -27.37 8.09 16.18
N ALA A 161 -26.49 8.10 17.18
CA ALA A 161 -26.87 7.61 18.50
C ALA A 161 -27.84 8.60 19.15
N GLY A 162 -28.99 8.11 19.63
CA GLY A 162 -29.95 8.93 20.36
C GLY A 162 -29.41 9.36 21.72
N GLY A 163 -28.71 10.50 21.78
CA GLY A 163 -28.21 11.08 23.04
C GLY A 163 -26.87 11.78 22.91
N SER A 164 -26.13 11.86 24.02
CA SER A 164 -24.83 12.56 24.11
C SER A 164 -23.64 11.77 23.57
N ALA A 165 -23.86 10.66 22.85
CA ALA A 165 -22.81 9.76 22.36
C ALA A 165 -22.22 10.16 21.00
N GLY A 166 -22.93 10.98 20.21
CA GLY A 166 -22.51 11.38 18.86
C GLY A 166 -23.14 10.51 17.76
N GLY A 167 -22.74 10.74 16.51
CA GLY A 167 -23.14 9.92 15.37
C GLY A 167 -21.94 9.15 14.81
N SER A 168 -22.23 8.06 14.12
CA SER A 168 -21.25 7.06 13.70
C SER A 168 -21.38 6.78 12.21
N ILE A 169 -20.24 6.70 11.50
CA ILE A 169 -20.20 6.23 10.11
C ILE A 169 -19.57 4.84 10.09
N TYR A 170 -20.32 3.85 9.60
CA TYR A 170 -19.82 2.49 9.40
C TYR A 170 -19.36 2.33 7.95
N LYS A 171 -18.13 1.86 7.75
CA LYS A 171 -17.64 1.41 6.43
C LYS A 171 -17.78 -0.11 6.34
N ILE A 172 -18.62 -0.58 5.42
CA ILE A 172 -19.00 -1.99 5.21
C ILE A 172 -18.45 -2.44 3.86
N TYR A 173 -17.85 -3.64 3.82
CA TYR A 173 -17.28 -4.23 2.60
C TYR A 173 -18.03 -5.51 2.18
N PRO A 174 -18.21 -5.77 0.87
CA PRO A 174 -18.99 -6.89 0.35
C PRO A 174 -18.16 -8.17 0.46
N LYS A 175 -18.75 -9.29 0.89
CA LYS A 175 -17.97 -10.51 1.15
C LYS A 175 -18.93 -11.70 1.34
N ASP A 176 -18.75 -12.81 0.60
CA ASP A 176 -19.73 -13.92 0.51
C ASP A 176 -19.08 -15.22 -0.05
N PRO A 177 -19.39 -16.49 0.34
CA PRO A 177 -19.52 -17.17 1.65
C PRO A 177 -18.40 -18.24 1.92
N ILE A 178 -17.75 -18.27 3.12
CA ILE A 178 -16.78 -19.34 3.45
C ILE A 178 -17.53 -20.65 3.76
N THR A 179 -17.44 -21.66 2.89
CA THR A 179 -17.80 -23.05 3.24
C THR A 179 -16.53 -23.86 3.52
N PRO A 180 -16.23 -24.26 4.77
CA PRO A 180 -15.00 -24.96 5.09
C PRO A 180 -15.06 -26.42 4.63
N LEU A 181 -14.30 -26.74 3.56
CA LEU A 181 -13.99 -28.12 3.19
C LEU A 181 -13.06 -28.74 4.24
N LYS A 182 -13.63 -29.44 5.23
CA LYS A 182 -12.87 -30.39 6.07
C LYS A 182 -12.34 -31.51 5.18
N GLN A 183 -11.02 -31.53 4.95
CA GLN A 183 -10.35 -32.65 4.30
C GLN A 183 -9.25 -33.18 5.20
N TYR A 184 -9.49 -34.35 5.79
CA TYR A 184 -8.46 -35.17 6.41
C TYR A 184 -7.92 -36.13 5.37
N GLN A 185 -6.59 -36.25 5.26
CA GLN A 185 -5.98 -37.40 4.60
C GLN A 185 -5.87 -38.52 5.65
N ALA A 186 -6.67 -39.58 5.50
CA ALA A 186 -6.68 -40.67 6.47
C ALA A 186 -5.30 -41.35 6.57
N GLY A 187 -4.74 -41.43 7.78
CA GLY A 187 -3.54 -42.21 8.09
C GLY A 187 -2.18 -41.51 7.96
N SER A 188 -2.10 -40.19 7.79
CA SER A 188 -0.81 -39.46 7.77
C SER A 188 -0.67 -38.55 8.99
N THR A 189 0.34 -38.79 9.84
CA THR A 189 0.61 -37.97 11.03
C THR A 189 1.33 -36.66 10.70
N HIS A 190 2.33 -36.67 9.81
CA HIS A 190 3.11 -35.48 9.43
C HIS A 190 3.46 -35.49 7.92
N LYS A 191 2.76 -34.71 7.08
CA LYS A 191 3.23 -34.32 5.72
C LYS A 191 2.74 -32.92 5.33
N LYS A 192 3.58 -32.22 4.55
CA LYS A 192 3.38 -30.86 3.99
C LYS A 192 1.91 -30.53 3.68
N ILE A 193 1.43 -29.43 4.24
CA ILE A 193 0.16 -28.81 3.83
C ILE A 193 0.41 -28.11 2.49
N VAL A 194 -0.10 -28.70 1.41
CA VAL A 194 -0.06 -28.10 0.07
C VAL A 194 -1.47 -27.63 -0.26
N CYS A 195 -1.70 -26.33 -0.14
CA CYS A 195 -2.93 -25.72 -0.66
C CYS A 195 -2.92 -25.80 -2.19
N LYS A 196 -4.09 -25.97 -2.81
CA LYS A 196 -4.19 -25.92 -4.28
C LYS A 196 -3.79 -24.51 -4.77
N PRO A 197 -3.22 -24.37 -5.99
CA PRO A 197 -2.97 -23.06 -6.58
C PRO A 197 -4.21 -22.16 -6.50
N GLY A 198 -4.04 -20.94 -5.99
CA GLY A 198 -5.13 -20.00 -5.72
C GLY A 198 -5.71 -20.02 -4.29
N LEU A 199 -5.19 -20.84 -3.36
CA LEU A 199 -5.63 -20.88 -1.96
C LEU A 199 -4.46 -20.55 -1.00
N ILE A 200 -4.68 -19.66 -0.01
CA ILE A 200 -3.71 -19.31 1.03
C ILE A 200 -3.93 -20.12 2.33
N PRO A 201 -2.87 -20.41 3.12
CA PRO A 201 -3.00 -21.02 4.44
C PRO A 201 -3.40 -19.97 5.51
N ILE A 202 -4.38 -20.30 6.36
CA ILE A 202 -4.83 -19.47 7.49
C ILE A 202 -4.82 -20.31 8.77
N MET A 203 -4.16 -19.80 9.81
CA MET A 203 -4.01 -20.47 11.11
C MET A 203 -5.04 -19.97 12.13
N LYS A 204 -5.56 -20.86 13.00
CA LYS A 204 -6.34 -20.49 14.19
C LYS A 204 -5.50 -20.65 15.47
N ASN A 205 -5.82 -19.89 16.50
CA ASN A 205 -5.20 -19.94 17.85
C ASN A 205 -5.22 -21.34 18.51
N SER A 206 -5.95 -22.31 17.96
CA SER A 206 -5.95 -23.72 18.38
C SER A 206 -4.83 -24.57 17.76
N GLY A 207 -3.92 -23.98 16.95
CA GLY A 207 -2.77 -24.67 16.35
C GLY A 207 -3.07 -25.43 15.06
N TYR A 208 -4.23 -25.21 14.43
CA TYR A 208 -4.61 -25.81 13.15
C TYR A 208 -4.47 -24.82 12.00
N ILE A 209 -3.90 -25.29 10.88
CA ILE A 209 -3.78 -24.57 9.61
C ILE A 209 -4.87 -25.07 8.65
N ASN A 210 -5.60 -24.15 8.01
CA ASN A 210 -6.60 -24.44 6.99
C ASN A 210 -6.17 -23.80 5.66
N CYS A 211 -6.48 -24.41 4.52
CA CYS A 211 -6.38 -23.73 3.22
C CYS A 211 -7.70 -23.02 2.92
N ALA A 212 -7.64 -21.72 2.64
CA ALA A 212 -8.77 -20.88 2.29
C ALA A 212 -8.50 -20.16 0.97
N ASN A 213 -9.56 -19.83 0.23
CA ASN A 213 -9.41 -18.85 -0.84
C ASN A 213 -9.26 -17.45 -0.21
N LEU A 214 -8.68 -16.48 -0.90
CA LEU A 214 -8.54 -15.11 -0.35
C LEU A 214 -9.89 -14.41 -0.15
N GLU A 215 -10.93 -14.92 -0.82
CA GLU A 215 -12.26 -14.35 -0.93
C GLU A 215 -13.23 -14.94 0.14
N THR A 216 -14.32 -14.22 0.48
CA THR A 216 -15.46 -14.62 1.37
C THR A 216 -15.24 -14.52 2.91
N ALA A 217 -16.16 -14.23 3.86
CA ALA A 217 -17.45 -13.49 3.95
C ALA A 217 -17.57 -12.62 5.26
N LEU A 218 -18.32 -11.49 5.25
CA LEU A 218 -18.19 -10.13 5.90
C LEU A 218 -17.12 -9.77 6.99
N VAL A 219 -16.76 -8.47 7.10
CA VAL A 219 -16.00 -7.84 8.24
C VAL A 219 -16.53 -6.43 8.52
N LEU A 220 -17.05 -6.18 9.75
CA LEU A 220 -17.20 -4.82 10.30
C LEU A 220 -15.85 -4.43 10.92
N THR A 221 -15.24 -3.32 10.49
CA THR A 221 -13.89 -2.94 10.94
C THR A 221 -13.83 -1.85 11.99
N GLN A 222 -14.75 -0.86 12.01
CA GLN A 222 -14.77 0.19 13.06
C GLN A 222 -16.02 1.07 13.02
N GLU A 223 -16.25 1.74 14.14
CA GLU A 223 -17.13 2.89 14.34
C GLU A 223 -16.26 4.16 14.28
N ILE A 224 -16.53 5.09 13.36
CA ILE A 224 -15.58 6.17 13.04
C ILE A 224 -15.86 7.46 13.83
N ALA A 225 -14.99 7.74 14.80
CA ALA A 225 -14.74 9.10 15.30
C ALA A 225 -13.52 9.72 14.58
N TRP A 226 -13.53 11.02 14.30
CA TRP A 226 -12.52 11.68 13.48
C TRP A 226 -11.13 11.79 14.15
N ASP A 227 -10.11 11.16 13.55
CA ASP A 227 -8.72 11.66 13.57
C ASP A 227 -7.97 11.18 12.30
N ILE A 228 -7.01 11.97 11.82
CA ILE A 228 -6.34 11.86 10.51
C ILE A 228 -5.10 10.94 10.54
N ASN A 229 -4.80 10.29 11.67
CA ASN A 229 -3.61 9.43 11.82
C ASN A 229 -3.89 8.09 12.53
N ARG A 230 -4.34 7.04 11.82
CA ARG A 230 -3.63 5.73 11.82
C ARG A 230 -4.15 4.64 10.87
N SER A 231 -3.32 3.61 10.80
CA SER A 231 -3.35 2.40 9.99
C SER A 231 -4.22 1.28 10.58
N ASP A 232 -5.22 0.80 9.85
CA ASP A 232 -5.97 -0.43 10.20
C ASP A 232 -6.21 -1.31 8.95
N MET A 233 -5.16 -2.04 8.56
CA MET A 233 -5.25 -3.21 7.68
C MET A 233 -4.68 -4.41 8.46
N PRO A 234 -5.27 -5.62 8.38
CA PRO A 234 -4.82 -6.75 9.19
C PRO A 234 -3.38 -7.16 8.85
N ILE A 235 -2.49 -6.99 9.83
CA ILE A 235 -1.09 -7.43 9.81
C ILE A 235 -1.05 -8.96 9.67
N ILE A 236 -0.52 -9.46 8.55
CA ILE A 236 -0.31 -10.90 8.34
C ILE A 236 0.96 -11.31 9.08
N ASN A 237 0.91 -12.38 9.87
CA ASN A 237 2.05 -12.86 10.67
C ASN A 237 2.29 -14.36 10.42
N LEU A 238 3.18 -14.68 9.48
CA LEU A 238 3.47 -16.04 9.00
C LEU A 238 4.98 -16.36 8.92
N PRO A 239 5.81 -16.07 9.94
CA PRO A 239 7.25 -16.31 9.86
C PRO A 239 7.60 -17.80 9.69
N GLY A 240 8.58 -18.12 8.85
CA GLY A 240 9.08 -19.47 8.59
C GLY A 240 8.15 -20.37 7.74
N HIS A 241 7.10 -19.81 7.13
CA HIS A 241 6.07 -20.59 6.42
C HIS A 241 6.39 -20.80 4.93
N ASP A 242 5.86 -21.89 4.35
CA ASP A 242 5.95 -22.15 2.90
C ASP A 242 4.84 -21.38 2.17
N LEU A 243 5.19 -20.27 1.50
CA LEU A 243 4.27 -19.40 0.76
C LEU A 243 4.41 -19.56 -0.76
N SER A 244 5.16 -20.56 -1.21
CA SER A 244 5.40 -20.84 -2.61
C SER A 244 4.10 -21.15 -3.37
N GLY A 245 3.90 -20.52 -4.53
CA GLY A 245 2.70 -20.67 -5.36
C GLY A 245 1.50 -19.82 -4.96
N LEU A 246 1.60 -19.00 -3.91
CA LEU A 246 0.57 -18.01 -3.56
C LEU A 246 0.66 -16.77 -4.47
N ASN A 247 -0.45 -16.04 -4.58
CA ASN A 247 -0.52 -14.77 -5.31
C ASN A 247 -0.82 -13.62 -4.35
N PHE A 248 0.11 -12.67 -4.26
CA PHE A 248 0.00 -11.42 -3.53
C PHE A 248 0.11 -10.18 -4.45
N GLU A 249 -0.10 -10.36 -5.76
CA GLU A 249 -0.07 -9.25 -6.72
C GLU A 249 -1.02 -8.11 -6.32
N ARG A 250 -0.51 -6.88 -6.30
CA ARG A 250 -1.23 -5.65 -5.90
C ARG A 250 -1.82 -5.67 -4.48
N ILE A 251 -1.44 -6.64 -3.64
CA ILE A 251 -1.91 -6.69 -2.25
C ILE A 251 -1.09 -5.73 -1.39
N ASN A 252 -1.78 -5.02 -0.51
CA ASN A 252 -1.13 -4.27 0.56
C ASN A 252 -0.80 -5.22 1.72
N LEU A 253 0.51 -5.42 1.93
CA LEU A 253 1.13 -6.26 2.96
C LEU A 253 1.91 -5.40 3.97
N SER A 254 1.64 -4.10 4.03
CA SER A 254 2.34 -3.18 4.94
C SER A 254 2.28 -3.66 6.39
N TYR A 255 3.35 -3.43 7.13
CA TYR A 255 3.53 -3.82 8.54
C TYR A 255 3.44 -5.34 8.84
N SER A 256 3.25 -6.19 7.82
CA SER A 256 3.16 -7.66 7.98
C SER A 256 4.51 -8.29 8.31
N ASN A 257 4.49 -9.53 8.82
CA ASN A 257 5.67 -10.30 9.18
C ASN A 257 5.70 -11.66 8.45
N PHE A 258 6.71 -11.80 7.61
CA PHE A 258 7.00 -12.97 6.78
C PHE A 258 8.46 -13.47 6.93
N ARG A 259 9.17 -13.06 8.00
CA ARG A 259 10.55 -13.47 8.29
C ARG A 259 10.79 -14.97 8.00
N GLU A 260 11.88 -15.31 7.32
CA GLU A 260 12.32 -16.68 7.00
C GLU A 260 11.29 -17.54 6.22
N SER A 261 10.26 -16.93 5.64
CA SER A 261 9.27 -17.65 4.82
C SER A 261 9.79 -17.96 3.42
N ASN A 262 9.32 -19.05 2.83
CA ASN A 262 9.66 -19.42 1.46
C ASN A 262 8.80 -18.67 0.44
N PHE A 263 9.42 -17.78 -0.35
CA PHE A 263 8.78 -17.04 -1.43
C PHE A 263 9.11 -17.55 -2.86
N THR A 264 9.83 -18.68 -3.03
CA THR A 264 10.42 -19.09 -4.33
C THR A 264 9.49 -18.88 -5.53
N SER A 265 8.28 -19.43 -5.51
CA SER A 265 7.28 -19.29 -6.59
C SER A 265 6.04 -18.45 -6.22
N THR A 266 6.16 -17.57 -5.22
CA THR A 266 5.12 -16.61 -4.85
C THR A 266 5.10 -15.45 -5.85
N ASN A 267 3.94 -15.11 -6.41
CA ASN A 267 3.75 -13.86 -7.15
C ASN A 267 3.57 -12.72 -6.14
N ILE A 268 4.38 -11.67 -6.27
CA ILE A 268 4.40 -10.50 -5.39
C ILE A 268 4.39 -9.18 -6.18
N ALA A 269 4.12 -9.22 -7.49
CA ALA A 269 4.22 -8.05 -8.36
C ALA A 269 3.31 -6.90 -7.89
N ASN A 270 3.82 -5.66 -7.87
CA ASN A 270 3.07 -4.48 -7.42
C ASN A 270 2.56 -4.54 -5.96
N ALA A 271 3.02 -5.48 -5.13
CA ALA A 271 2.61 -5.54 -3.73
C ALA A 271 3.23 -4.40 -2.91
N ASN A 272 2.46 -3.85 -1.96
CA ASN A 272 2.96 -2.84 -1.03
C ASN A 272 3.52 -3.54 0.22
N PHE A 273 4.82 -3.41 0.42
CA PHE A 273 5.62 -3.99 1.50
C PHE A 273 6.10 -2.91 2.50
N THR A 274 5.43 -1.76 2.61
CA THR A 274 5.82 -0.67 3.52
C THR A 274 5.96 -1.18 4.95
N SER A 275 7.15 -1.05 5.54
CA SER A 275 7.47 -1.53 6.88
C SER A 275 7.19 -3.02 7.14
N VAL A 276 7.17 -3.86 6.10
CA VAL A 276 7.05 -5.33 6.25
C VAL A 276 8.34 -5.91 6.86
N ASN A 277 8.24 -7.05 7.55
CA ASN A 277 9.38 -7.88 7.90
C ASN A 277 9.52 -9.06 6.92
N LEU A 278 10.54 -9.00 6.07
CA LEU A 278 10.99 -10.01 5.11
C LEU A 278 12.40 -10.53 5.46
N SER A 279 12.85 -10.37 6.72
CA SER A 279 14.20 -10.80 7.12
C SER A 279 14.42 -12.29 6.89
N GLY A 280 15.57 -12.68 6.32
CA GLY A 280 15.89 -14.08 6.01
C GLY A 280 15.07 -14.73 4.88
N VAL A 281 14.25 -13.97 4.14
CA VAL A 281 13.46 -14.48 3.01
C VAL A 281 14.32 -14.62 1.75
N ASP A 282 14.04 -15.64 0.94
CA ASP A 282 14.61 -15.77 -0.41
C ASP A 282 13.74 -15.07 -1.47
N LEU A 283 14.26 -13.97 -2.00
CA LEU A 283 13.71 -13.14 -3.07
C LEU A 283 14.65 -13.10 -4.29
N SER A 284 15.62 -14.01 -4.37
CA SER A 284 16.59 -14.06 -5.48
C SER A 284 15.91 -14.18 -6.85
N MET A 285 16.54 -13.55 -7.85
CA MET A 285 16.08 -13.51 -9.24
C MET A 285 14.66 -12.94 -9.47
N LYS A 286 14.00 -12.36 -8.46
CA LYS A 286 12.66 -11.78 -8.61
C LYS A 286 12.71 -10.38 -9.22
N ASP A 287 11.68 -10.06 -9.99
CA ASP A 287 11.33 -8.68 -10.32
C ASP A 287 10.60 -8.06 -9.12
N LEU A 288 11.14 -6.94 -8.63
CA LEU A 288 10.64 -6.13 -7.53
C LEU A 288 10.45 -4.66 -7.94
N THR A 289 10.57 -4.32 -9.23
CA THR A 289 10.62 -2.93 -9.71
C THR A 289 9.39 -2.10 -9.28
N GLU A 290 8.20 -2.67 -9.41
CA GLU A 290 6.90 -2.05 -9.05
C GLU A 290 6.49 -2.24 -7.58
N ASN A 291 7.33 -2.84 -6.72
CA ASN A 291 7.01 -3.03 -5.29
C ASN A 291 7.28 -1.78 -4.45
N ILE A 292 6.46 -1.50 -3.44
CA ILE A 292 6.77 -0.42 -2.47
C ILE A 292 7.47 -1.04 -1.26
N LEU A 293 8.77 -0.79 -1.08
CA LEU A 293 9.58 -1.42 -0.02
C LEU A 293 10.00 -0.44 1.10
N THR A 294 9.49 0.79 1.10
CA THR A 294 9.77 1.83 2.09
C THR A 294 9.72 1.32 3.54
N GLY A 295 10.83 1.41 4.26
CA GLY A 295 10.95 0.98 5.65
C GLY A 295 10.94 -0.54 5.89
N ALA A 296 10.98 -1.37 4.85
CA ALA A 296 10.97 -2.83 4.99
C ALA A 296 12.25 -3.36 5.68
N ASP A 297 12.07 -4.39 6.51
CA ASP A 297 13.14 -5.15 7.15
C ASP A 297 13.49 -6.37 6.27
N LEU A 298 14.58 -6.25 5.53
CA LEU A 298 15.14 -7.25 4.62
C LEU A 298 16.44 -7.85 5.18
N ARG A 299 16.66 -7.78 6.50
CA ARG A 299 17.89 -8.28 7.14
C ARG A 299 18.15 -9.73 6.79
N ASN A 300 19.37 -10.06 6.37
CA ASN A 300 19.77 -11.42 5.98
C ASN A 300 18.95 -12.03 4.83
N ALA A 301 18.14 -11.26 4.10
CA ALA A 301 17.38 -11.77 2.96
C ALA A 301 18.30 -12.07 1.76
N ASN A 302 17.94 -13.06 0.94
CA ASN A 302 18.62 -13.31 -0.32
C ASN A 302 17.93 -12.51 -1.43
N LEU A 303 18.59 -11.50 -1.98
CA LEU A 303 18.15 -10.65 -3.08
C LEU A 303 19.06 -10.84 -4.32
N SER A 304 19.87 -11.90 -4.36
CA SER A 304 20.85 -12.11 -5.43
C SER A 304 20.18 -12.17 -6.80
N GLY A 305 20.69 -11.38 -7.75
CA GLY A 305 20.13 -11.24 -9.10
C GLY A 305 18.72 -10.65 -9.20
N ALA A 306 18.12 -10.14 -8.10
CA ALA A 306 16.81 -9.50 -8.14
C ALA A 306 16.85 -8.13 -8.87
N ASP A 307 15.73 -7.72 -9.48
CA ASP A 307 15.59 -6.40 -10.08
C ASP A 307 14.81 -5.45 -9.15
N LEU A 308 15.54 -4.47 -8.61
CA LEU A 308 15.08 -3.41 -7.71
C LEU A 308 15.30 -2.03 -8.36
N SER A 309 15.46 -1.94 -9.69
CA SER A 309 15.75 -0.68 -10.35
C SER A 309 14.60 0.32 -10.22
N ASN A 310 14.95 1.58 -9.99
CA ASN A 310 14.03 2.70 -9.72
C ASN A 310 13.11 2.52 -8.49
N ASN A 311 13.39 1.55 -7.61
CA ASN A 311 12.54 1.22 -6.47
C ASN A 311 12.65 2.24 -5.31
N GLN A 312 11.58 2.37 -4.51
CA GLN A 312 11.59 3.15 -3.26
C GLN A 312 12.01 2.26 -2.08
N LEU A 313 13.29 2.36 -1.70
CA LEU A 313 13.94 1.63 -0.60
C LEU A 313 14.26 2.55 0.59
N VAL A 314 13.60 3.70 0.69
CA VAL A 314 13.82 4.71 1.73
C VAL A 314 13.60 4.10 3.12
N ASN A 315 14.50 4.35 4.07
CA ASN A 315 14.51 3.75 5.42
C ASN A 315 14.56 2.20 5.48
N THR A 316 14.87 1.47 4.39
CA THR A 316 14.96 0.00 4.44
C THR A 316 16.11 -0.49 5.33
N ILE A 317 15.93 -1.68 5.92
CA ILE A 317 16.98 -2.37 6.70
C ILE A 317 17.48 -3.55 5.88
N LEU A 318 18.63 -3.37 5.24
CA LEU A 318 19.31 -4.34 4.37
C LEU A 318 20.55 -4.98 5.05
N THR A 319 20.70 -4.81 6.36
CA THR A 319 21.85 -5.38 7.12
C THR A 319 22.00 -6.88 6.83
N GLY A 320 23.13 -7.24 6.22
CA GLY A 320 23.46 -8.63 5.88
C GLY A 320 22.66 -9.27 4.73
N ALA A 321 21.83 -8.52 3.99
CA ALA A 321 21.16 -9.05 2.80
C ALA A 321 22.16 -9.37 1.67
N ASP A 322 21.94 -10.45 0.91
CA ASP A 322 22.75 -10.76 -0.27
C ASP A 322 22.21 -10.02 -1.50
N LEU A 323 22.97 -9.02 -1.98
CA LEU A 323 22.66 -8.20 -3.16
C LEU A 323 23.57 -8.55 -4.36
N THR A 324 24.22 -9.72 -4.33
CA THR A 324 25.13 -10.17 -5.40
C THR A 324 24.42 -10.19 -6.76
N ASP A 325 25.00 -9.52 -7.76
CA ASP A 325 24.46 -9.41 -9.12
C ASP A 325 23.05 -8.75 -9.24
N ALA A 326 22.49 -8.21 -8.14
CA ALA A 326 21.20 -7.50 -8.14
C ALA A 326 21.25 -6.14 -8.87
N ASN A 327 20.09 -5.67 -9.35
CA ASN A 327 19.95 -4.40 -10.05
C ASN A 327 19.31 -3.33 -9.15
N LEU A 328 20.09 -2.35 -8.67
CA LEU A 328 19.62 -1.19 -7.91
C LEU A 328 19.73 0.12 -8.70
N SER A 329 19.86 0.04 -10.03
CA SER A 329 20.09 1.24 -10.86
C SER A 329 18.92 2.22 -10.72
N GLY A 330 19.22 3.48 -10.41
CA GLY A 330 18.22 4.53 -10.16
C GLY A 330 17.34 4.36 -8.90
N ALA A 331 17.59 3.35 -8.04
CA ALA A 331 16.80 3.16 -6.83
C ALA A 331 17.08 4.22 -5.77
N ASP A 332 16.08 4.54 -4.95
CA ASP A 332 16.19 5.46 -3.82
C ASP A 332 16.42 4.69 -2.51
N LEU A 333 17.69 4.61 -2.09
CA LEU A 333 18.13 4.03 -0.82
C LEU A 333 18.48 5.13 0.21
N SER A 334 17.89 6.32 0.09
CA SER A 334 18.07 7.37 1.10
C SER A 334 17.68 6.87 2.49
N THR A 335 18.50 7.23 3.48
CA THR A 335 18.43 6.77 4.89
C THR A 335 18.38 5.25 5.11
N ALA A 336 18.69 4.41 4.11
CA ALA A 336 18.72 2.97 4.26
C ALA A 336 19.90 2.51 5.16
N ASN A 337 19.69 1.41 5.89
CA ASN A 337 20.72 0.77 6.71
C ASN A 337 21.29 -0.46 5.99
N ILE A 338 22.47 -0.31 5.41
CA ILE A 338 23.16 -1.31 4.59
C ILE A 338 24.50 -1.68 5.25
N PHE A 339 24.43 -2.16 6.49
CA PHE A 339 25.59 -2.69 7.19
C PHE A 339 26.02 -4.07 6.65
N GLY A 340 27.25 -4.14 6.14
CA GLY A 340 27.74 -5.25 5.30
C GLY A 340 28.63 -6.28 5.99
N ILE A 341 28.23 -6.86 7.13
CA ILE A 341 28.97 -7.98 7.74
C ILE A 341 28.06 -9.19 8.01
N ILE A 342 28.00 -10.11 7.05
CA ILE A 342 27.82 -11.55 7.29
C ILE A 342 29.00 -12.28 6.64
N ASP A 343 29.73 -13.07 7.42
CA ASP A 343 30.65 -14.15 7.02
C ASP A 343 31.61 -13.87 5.83
N GLY A 344 32.04 -12.61 5.67
CA GLY A 344 33.01 -12.20 4.66
C GLY A 344 32.49 -12.14 3.22
N ILE A 345 31.17 -12.20 3.01
CA ILE A 345 30.57 -12.10 1.68
C ILE A 345 30.64 -10.65 1.17
N ASN A 346 31.11 -10.48 -0.06
CA ASN A 346 31.32 -9.17 -0.69
C ASN A 346 30.04 -8.66 -1.40
N ILE A 347 29.05 -8.27 -0.58
CA ILE A 347 27.65 -8.03 -0.99
C ILE A 347 27.49 -7.03 -2.13
N LEU A 348 28.26 -5.92 -2.16
CA LEU A 348 28.04 -4.80 -3.10
C LEU A 348 29.00 -4.74 -4.30
N GLN A 349 30.04 -5.59 -4.36
CA GLN A 349 31.05 -5.51 -5.44
C GLN A 349 30.48 -5.78 -6.85
N LYS A 350 29.41 -6.58 -6.96
CA LYS A 350 28.79 -6.94 -8.24
C LYS A 350 27.41 -6.32 -8.46
N THR A 351 26.84 -5.68 -7.46
CA THR A 351 25.53 -5.04 -7.55
C THR A 351 25.58 -3.89 -8.56
N LYS A 352 24.55 -3.74 -9.41
CA LYS A 352 24.47 -2.60 -10.32
C LYS A 352 23.94 -1.41 -9.55
N LEU A 353 24.84 -0.47 -9.22
CA LEU A 353 24.54 0.70 -8.38
C LEU A 353 24.43 2.01 -9.17
N LYS A 354 24.52 1.95 -10.51
CA LYS A 354 24.57 3.14 -11.36
C LYS A 354 23.36 4.05 -11.12
N GLY A 355 23.60 5.31 -10.78
CA GLY A 355 22.54 6.30 -10.56
C GLY A 355 21.74 6.14 -9.26
N ALA A 356 22.11 5.21 -8.37
CA ALA A 356 21.41 5.00 -7.11
C ALA A 356 21.62 6.17 -6.11
N ASN A 357 20.57 6.48 -5.34
CA ASN A 357 20.62 7.49 -4.28
C ASN A 357 20.89 6.85 -2.92
N PHE A 358 22.04 7.17 -2.32
CA PHE A 358 22.48 6.75 -0.99
C PHE A 358 22.56 7.93 -0.01
N THR A 359 21.81 9.02 -0.25
CA THR A 359 21.83 10.20 0.63
C THR A 359 21.51 9.82 2.08
N ASN A 360 22.42 10.15 3.01
CA ASN A 360 22.36 9.78 4.43
C ASN A 360 22.25 8.26 4.72
N ALA A 361 22.62 7.38 3.78
CA ALA A 361 22.60 5.93 4.00
C ALA A 361 23.76 5.48 4.90
N ASN A 362 23.55 4.44 5.70
CA ASN A 362 24.64 3.78 6.43
C ASN A 362 25.23 2.67 5.53
N LEU A 363 26.46 2.86 5.08
CA LEU A 363 27.21 1.92 4.24
C LEU A 363 28.40 1.30 5.00
N THR A 364 28.44 1.40 6.33
CA THR A 364 29.66 1.11 7.09
C THR A 364 30.16 -0.33 6.92
N ASN A 365 31.49 -0.45 6.81
CA ASN A 365 32.26 -1.66 6.52
C ASN A 365 31.91 -2.39 5.20
N THR A 366 31.11 -1.79 4.31
CA THR A 366 30.85 -2.38 2.98
C THR A 366 32.09 -2.40 2.09
N ASN A 367 32.07 -3.28 1.10
CA ASN A 367 33.16 -3.46 0.15
C ASN A 367 32.66 -3.17 -1.28
N LEU A 368 33.22 -2.12 -1.86
CA LEU A 368 32.91 -1.57 -3.18
C LEU A 368 34.14 -1.62 -4.10
N ILE A 369 35.13 -2.49 -3.80
CA ILE A 369 36.36 -2.61 -4.59
C ILE A 369 36.03 -2.96 -6.05
N GLY A 370 36.36 -2.08 -6.97
CA GLY A 370 36.07 -2.24 -8.41
C GLY A 370 34.60 -2.13 -8.81
N ALA A 371 33.68 -1.78 -7.89
CA ALA A 371 32.26 -1.60 -8.18
C ALA A 371 32.00 -0.42 -9.13
N ASP A 372 30.87 -0.45 -9.84
CA ASP A 372 30.41 0.68 -10.68
C ASP A 372 29.31 1.46 -9.95
N ILE A 373 29.75 2.51 -9.24
CA ILE A 373 28.94 3.50 -8.53
C ILE A 373 28.91 4.84 -9.31
N SER A 374 29.06 4.79 -10.63
CA SER A 374 28.94 5.98 -11.48
C SER A 374 27.54 6.59 -11.35
N GLU A 375 27.45 7.93 -11.43
CA GLU A 375 26.19 8.71 -11.28
C GLU A 375 25.48 8.55 -9.92
N THR A 376 26.07 7.91 -8.91
CA THR A 376 25.47 7.78 -7.57
C THR A 376 25.48 9.10 -6.79
N ILE A 377 24.50 9.26 -5.90
CA ILE A 377 24.44 10.35 -4.92
C ILE A 377 24.78 9.75 -3.55
N LEU A 378 25.89 10.17 -2.94
CA LEU A 378 26.39 9.63 -1.67
C LEU A 378 26.43 10.70 -0.56
N LYS A 379 25.80 11.86 -0.76
CA LYS A 379 25.84 12.99 0.17
C LYS A 379 25.41 12.59 1.59
N GLY A 380 26.28 12.84 2.57
CA GLY A 380 26.04 12.53 3.99
C GLY A 380 26.00 11.04 4.34
N ALA A 381 26.35 10.12 3.42
CA ALA A 381 26.42 8.69 3.72
C ALA A 381 27.55 8.35 4.69
N ASP A 382 27.31 7.42 5.63
CA ASP A 382 28.37 6.93 6.52
C ASP A 382 29.21 5.87 5.81
N LEU A 383 30.41 6.27 5.40
CA LEU A 383 31.40 5.45 4.71
C LEU A 383 32.48 4.88 5.66
N THR A 384 32.28 4.87 6.98
CA THR A 384 33.25 4.33 7.94
C THR A 384 33.61 2.88 7.61
N GLY A 385 34.91 2.58 7.46
CA GLY A 385 35.40 1.25 7.10
C GLY A 385 35.17 0.79 5.64
N VAL A 386 34.52 1.60 4.79
CA VAL A 386 34.22 1.23 3.40
C VAL A 386 35.47 1.11 2.54
N LYS A 387 35.51 0.08 1.68
CA LYS A 387 36.62 -0.17 0.74
C LYS A 387 36.24 0.27 -0.68
N LEU A 388 36.93 1.27 -1.24
CA LEU A 388 36.65 1.89 -2.54
C LEU A 388 37.77 1.71 -3.60
N GLU A 389 38.78 0.88 -3.33
CA GLU A 389 39.92 0.65 -4.23
C GLU A 389 39.45 0.29 -5.66
N LYS A 390 39.99 0.97 -6.68
CA LYS A 390 39.63 0.76 -8.11
C LYS A 390 38.14 0.98 -8.48
N ALA A 391 37.29 1.50 -7.58
CA ALA A 391 35.88 1.74 -7.90
C ALA A 391 35.73 2.74 -9.07
N LYS A 392 34.66 2.59 -9.85
CA LYS A 392 34.23 3.57 -10.85
C LYS A 392 33.11 4.41 -10.26
N ALA A 393 33.36 5.69 -10.12
CA ALA A 393 32.48 6.67 -9.50
C ALA A 393 32.44 7.94 -10.36
N ASN A 394 32.43 7.80 -11.71
CA ASN A 394 32.38 8.97 -12.59
C ASN A 394 31.01 9.66 -12.46
N ASN A 395 30.95 10.99 -12.59
CA ASN A 395 29.74 11.80 -12.42
C ASN A 395 29.01 11.60 -11.06
N SER A 396 29.68 11.07 -10.02
CA SER A 396 29.06 10.86 -8.70
C SER A 396 29.03 12.14 -7.88
N ASN A 397 28.03 12.30 -7.02
CA ASN A 397 28.01 13.37 -6.02
C ASN A 397 28.47 12.85 -4.65
N LEU A 398 29.67 13.27 -4.25
CA LEU A 398 30.39 12.92 -3.02
C LEU A 398 30.55 14.12 -2.07
N GLU A 399 29.84 15.21 -2.34
CA GLU A 399 29.90 16.46 -1.57
C GLU A 399 29.76 16.28 -0.05
N ASP A 400 30.53 17.04 0.72
CA ASP A 400 30.55 17.06 2.20
C ASP A 400 30.96 15.73 2.88
N LEU A 401 31.51 14.73 2.15
CA LEU A 401 31.89 13.43 2.73
C LEU A 401 33.24 13.40 3.46
N ASP A 402 33.29 12.62 4.54
CA ASP A 402 34.54 12.20 5.18
C ASP A 402 35.12 10.93 4.51
N LEU A 403 36.20 11.15 3.79
CA LEU A 403 37.02 10.16 3.08
C LEU A 403 38.44 10.08 3.68
N SER A 404 38.67 10.65 4.87
CA SER A 404 39.98 10.72 5.51
C SER A 404 40.60 9.34 5.74
N PHE A 405 41.92 9.25 5.55
CA PHE A 405 42.74 8.05 5.69
C PHE A 405 42.30 6.82 4.86
N LYS A 406 41.35 6.96 3.93
CA LYS A 406 40.87 5.84 3.09
C LYS A 406 41.84 5.50 1.97
N ASN A 407 41.91 4.22 1.60
CA ASN A 407 42.54 3.80 0.35
C ASN A 407 41.54 3.97 -0.80
N LEU A 408 41.80 5.00 -1.61
CA LEU A 408 41.11 5.37 -2.84
C LEU A 408 42.02 5.16 -4.06
N SER A 409 43.09 4.36 -3.94
CA SER A 409 44.06 4.19 -5.01
C SER A 409 43.39 3.60 -6.26
N LYS A 410 43.76 4.17 -7.42
CA LYS A 410 43.21 3.82 -8.74
C LYS A 410 41.70 4.02 -8.88
N ILE A 411 41.03 4.72 -7.96
CA ILE A 411 39.62 5.10 -8.11
C ILE A 411 39.42 5.97 -9.36
N ARG A 412 38.24 5.92 -9.96
CA ARG A 412 37.84 6.79 -11.07
C ARG A 412 36.71 7.70 -10.65
N LEU A 413 36.97 9.00 -10.66
CA LEU A 413 36.14 10.11 -10.19
C LEU A 413 36.06 11.19 -11.28
N VAL A 414 35.97 10.77 -12.55
CA VAL A 414 35.93 11.68 -13.69
C VAL A 414 34.63 12.48 -13.65
N ASP A 415 34.73 13.80 -13.80
CA ASP A 415 33.61 14.77 -13.75
C ASP A 415 32.74 14.65 -12.48
N SER A 416 33.31 14.16 -11.37
CA SER A 416 32.60 13.93 -10.10
C SER A 416 32.67 15.15 -9.17
N ASN A 417 31.63 15.33 -8.35
CA ASN A 417 31.59 16.40 -7.35
C ASN A 417 32.13 15.91 -5.99
N LEU A 418 33.30 16.42 -5.59
CA LEU A 418 33.97 16.20 -4.31
C LEU A 418 34.14 17.52 -3.52
N SER A 419 33.31 18.53 -3.78
CA SER A 419 33.41 19.81 -3.06
C SER A 419 33.23 19.62 -1.56
N ARG A 420 34.07 20.30 -0.77
CA ARG A 420 34.08 20.25 0.71
C ARG A 420 34.28 18.84 1.30
N THR A 421 34.82 17.90 0.54
CA THR A 421 35.19 16.57 1.08
C THR A 421 36.40 16.65 2.00
N ILE A 422 36.41 15.84 3.05
CA ILE A 422 37.58 15.64 3.91
C ILE A 422 38.33 14.43 3.37
N LEU A 423 39.47 14.67 2.73
CA LEU A 423 40.37 13.67 2.13
C LEU A 423 41.71 13.59 2.87
N SER A 424 41.80 14.16 4.07
CA SER A 424 43.06 14.24 4.82
C SER A 424 43.66 12.85 5.10
N GLY A 425 44.95 12.70 4.80
CA GLY A 425 45.67 11.44 4.87
C GLY A 425 45.20 10.32 3.92
N ALA A 426 44.26 10.58 3.01
CA ALA A 426 43.76 9.57 2.07
C ALA A 426 44.81 9.17 1.02
N ASP A 427 44.74 7.93 0.54
CA ASP A 427 45.60 7.43 -0.54
C ASP A 427 44.82 7.45 -1.87
N LEU A 428 45.03 8.51 -2.66
CA LEU A 428 44.51 8.72 -4.01
C LEU A 428 45.55 8.36 -5.09
N SER A 429 46.58 7.55 -4.77
CA SER A 429 47.64 7.21 -5.72
C SER A 429 47.05 6.57 -6.99
N ASN A 430 47.47 7.06 -8.16
CA ASN A 430 47.00 6.64 -9.49
C ASN A 430 45.49 6.88 -9.73
N ALA A 431 44.81 7.72 -8.93
CA ALA A 431 43.40 8.06 -9.13
C ALA A 431 43.16 8.87 -10.43
N LYS A 432 41.94 8.77 -10.97
CA LYS A 432 41.51 9.54 -12.15
C LYS A 432 40.44 10.56 -11.74
N LEU A 433 40.85 11.80 -11.54
CA LEU A 433 40.09 12.97 -11.08
C LEU A 433 39.93 14.02 -12.21
N MET A 434 40.00 13.60 -13.48
CA MET A 434 39.84 14.49 -14.63
C MET A 434 38.50 15.22 -14.56
N GLY A 435 38.50 16.55 -14.64
CA GLY A 435 37.29 17.37 -14.54
C GLY A 435 36.59 17.37 -13.17
N ALA A 436 37.15 16.72 -12.15
CA ALA A 436 36.52 16.63 -10.84
C ALA A 436 36.45 17.99 -10.14
N ASN A 437 35.35 18.24 -9.42
CA ASN A 437 35.21 19.41 -8.58
C ASN A 437 35.67 19.09 -7.15
N LEU A 438 36.86 19.57 -6.77
CA LEU A 438 37.47 19.42 -5.44
C LEU A 438 37.43 20.76 -4.68
N SER A 439 36.53 21.67 -5.01
CA SER A 439 36.48 23.00 -4.39
C SER A 439 36.30 22.91 -2.87
N ASP A 440 37.09 23.66 -2.11
CA ASP A 440 37.08 23.69 -0.64
C ASP A 440 37.35 22.32 0.04
N ALA A 441 37.90 21.33 -0.69
CA ALA A 441 38.22 20.03 -0.13
C ALA A 441 39.51 20.07 0.74
N ASP A 442 39.54 19.29 1.83
CA ASP A 442 40.73 19.14 2.67
C ASP A 442 41.53 17.92 2.25
N LEU A 443 42.64 18.12 1.54
CA LEU A 443 43.59 17.07 1.13
C LEU A 443 44.86 17.05 2.03
N THR A 444 44.79 17.57 3.26
CA THR A 444 45.96 17.63 4.17
C THR A 444 46.62 16.27 4.33
N GLY A 445 47.89 16.15 3.93
CA GLY A 445 48.67 14.90 4.03
C GLY A 445 48.21 13.77 3.10
N ALA A 446 47.32 14.04 2.14
CA ALA A 446 46.87 13.03 1.17
C ALA A 446 47.97 12.64 0.18
N LYS A 447 47.92 11.41 -0.34
CA LYS A 447 48.84 10.92 -1.39
C LYS A 447 48.15 10.95 -2.73
N LEU A 448 48.63 11.73 -3.69
CA LEU A 448 48.13 11.83 -5.06
C LEU A 448 49.19 11.37 -6.06
N ILE A 449 50.03 10.40 -5.68
CA ILE A 449 51.16 9.93 -6.50
C ILE A 449 50.66 9.35 -7.82
N ASP A 450 51.15 9.89 -8.95
CA ASP A 450 50.68 9.62 -10.32
C ASP A 450 49.16 9.82 -10.55
N ALA A 451 48.49 10.63 -9.73
CA ALA A 451 47.07 10.94 -9.92
C ALA A 451 46.86 11.87 -11.13
N ASN A 452 45.78 11.68 -11.88
CA ASN A 452 45.41 12.57 -12.99
C ASN A 452 44.28 13.51 -12.55
N LEU A 453 44.59 14.79 -12.41
CA LEU A 453 43.66 15.87 -12.06
C LEU A 453 43.45 16.86 -13.23
N THR A 454 43.66 16.45 -14.49
CA THR A 454 43.53 17.34 -15.65
C THR A 454 42.16 18.03 -15.68
N ASN A 455 42.15 19.36 -15.78
CA ASN A 455 40.97 20.23 -15.73
C ASN A 455 40.15 20.17 -14.42
N ALA A 456 40.70 19.67 -13.31
CA ALA A 456 40.00 19.66 -12.02
C ALA A 456 39.88 21.08 -11.42
N ASN A 457 38.77 21.32 -10.71
CA ASN A 457 38.59 22.56 -9.93
C ASN A 457 39.11 22.35 -8.50
N LEU A 458 40.18 23.04 -8.13
CA LEU A 458 40.82 22.97 -6.80
C LEU A 458 40.60 24.26 -5.99
N THR A 459 39.66 25.12 -6.40
CA THR A 459 39.40 26.43 -5.76
C THR A 459 39.17 26.28 -4.25
N GLY A 460 39.92 26.99 -3.41
CA GLY A 460 39.82 26.91 -1.94
C GLY A 460 40.33 25.62 -1.30
N ALA A 461 40.78 24.63 -2.09
CA ALA A 461 41.22 23.33 -1.56
C ALA A 461 42.54 23.41 -0.79
N ASN A 462 42.73 22.52 0.18
CA ASN A 462 43.88 22.51 1.07
C ASN A 462 44.81 21.31 0.81
N PHE A 463 45.98 21.54 0.22
CA PHE A 463 46.99 20.51 -0.07
C PHE A 463 48.17 20.51 0.93
N HIS A 464 47.98 21.02 2.16
CA HIS A 464 49.05 21.06 3.16
C HIS A 464 49.67 19.67 3.41
N MET A 465 50.99 19.52 3.22
CA MET A 465 51.72 18.25 3.29
C MET A 465 51.24 17.13 2.33
N ALA A 466 50.40 17.43 1.33
CA ALA A 466 49.98 16.45 0.34
C ALA A 466 51.14 16.07 -0.59
N ASP A 467 51.23 14.80 -0.99
CA ASP A 467 52.24 14.30 -1.94
C ASP A 467 51.68 14.27 -3.36
N LEU A 468 52.15 15.18 -4.20
CA LEU A 468 51.77 15.35 -5.61
C LEU A 468 52.78 14.73 -6.59
N THR A 469 53.68 13.84 -6.12
CA THR A 469 54.73 13.25 -6.97
C THR A 469 54.16 12.59 -8.23
N GLY A 470 54.52 13.10 -9.40
CA GLY A 470 54.05 12.58 -10.69
C GLY A 470 52.59 12.89 -11.05
N ALA A 471 51.87 13.68 -10.25
CA ALA A 471 50.49 14.05 -10.55
C ALA A 471 50.38 14.91 -11.81
N ASN A 472 49.36 14.69 -12.64
CA ASN A 472 49.04 15.56 -13.78
C ASN A 472 48.05 16.65 -13.36
N LEU A 473 48.51 17.90 -13.36
CA LEU A 473 47.76 19.11 -13.00
C LEU A 473 47.53 20.04 -14.22
N GLU A 474 47.53 19.52 -15.45
CA GLU A 474 47.22 20.32 -16.64
C GLU A 474 45.81 20.93 -16.56
N GLY A 475 45.70 22.25 -16.73
CA GLY A 475 44.40 22.95 -16.80
C GLY A 475 43.64 23.08 -15.48
N VAL A 476 44.24 22.80 -14.32
CA VAL A 476 43.57 22.96 -13.01
C VAL A 476 43.22 24.41 -12.69
N ILE A 477 42.11 24.60 -11.96
CA ILE A 477 41.71 25.90 -11.39
C ILE A 477 42.15 25.94 -9.93
N ILE A 478 43.03 26.88 -9.57
CA ILE A 478 43.74 26.93 -8.26
C ILE A 478 43.51 28.23 -7.47
N ASN A 479 42.35 28.86 -7.65
CA ASN A 479 42.03 30.10 -6.93
C ASN A 479 41.93 29.81 -5.43
N GLU A 480 42.66 30.56 -4.59
CA GLU A 480 42.62 30.42 -3.12
C GLU A 480 43.06 29.03 -2.59
N THR A 481 43.68 28.18 -3.42
CA THR A 481 44.20 26.85 -3.03
C THR A 481 45.45 26.97 -2.15
N ASN A 482 45.50 26.27 -1.02
CA ASN A 482 46.74 26.14 -0.25
C ASN A 482 47.64 25.07 -0.88
N LEU A 483 48.75 25.50 -1.49
CA LEU A 483 49.71 24.66 -2.21
C LEU A 483 50.98 24.33 -1.39
N SER A 484 50.91 24.32 -0.06
CA SER A 484 52.03 23.86 0.81
C SER A 484 52.22 22.33 0.81
N CYS A 485 52.38 21.77 -0.39
CA CYS A 485 52.51 20.35 -0.70
C CYS A 485 53.98 19.93 -0.94
N ILE A 486 54.18 18.66 -1.32
CA ILE A 486 55.48 18.13 -1.74
C ILE A 486 55.37 17.38 -3.08
N GLY A 487 56.50 17.18 -3.76
CA GLY A 487 56.60 16.27 -4.91
C GLY A 487 56.28 16.84 -6.30
N HIS A 488 55.79 18.08 -6.41
CA HIS A 488 55.45 18.71 -7.69
C HIS A 488 55.93 20.17 -7.76
N ASP A 489 56.31 20.63 -8.97
CA ASP A 489 56.84 21.97 -9.26
C ASP A 489 55.87 23.14 -8.95
N ILE A 490 54.63 22.84 -8.57
CA ILE A 490 53.59 23.81 -8.21
C ILE A 490 53.57 24.09 -6.70
N CYS A 491 54.21 23.24 -5.91
CA CYS A 491 54.18 23.33 -4.45
C CYS A 491 54.99 24.52 -3.94
N THR A 492 54.39 25.28 -3.06
CA THR A 492 54.99 26.44 -2.39
C THR A 492 55.47 26.06 -0.99
N SER A 493 56.47 26.78 -0.48
CA SER A 493 56.97 26.64 0.90
C SER A 493 55.98 27.10 1.97
#